data_AF-A0A921L6R2-F1
#
_entry.id   AF-A0A921L6R2-F1
#
_cell.length_a   1.000
_cell.length_b   1.000
_cell.length_c   1.000
_cell.angle_alpha   90.00
_cell.angle_beta   90.00
_cell.angle_gamma   90.00
#
_symmetry.space_group_name_H-M   'P 1'
#
loop_
_entity.id
_entity.type
_entity.pdbx_description
1 polymer ?
#
loop_
_entity_poly.entity_id
_entity_poly.type
_entity_poly.pdbx_seq_one_letter_code
_entity_poly.pdbx_strand_id
1 'polypeptide(L)'
;MKTDVEIAQEAVMQPITQIAKHLEIPEDDLELYGKYKAKISLNYWNTLKDRQNGKLILVTAINPTPAGEGKTTTSIGLGDALHRLGKKTTIALREPSLGPCFGLKGGAAGGGYAQVVPMEDINLHFTGDFHAITTAHNLLAAVIDNHIQQGNALDLDVRRITWKRVLDLNDRALRNIICGLGGKAHGVPRETGFD
;
A
#
# COMPACT_ATOMS: atom_id res chain seq x y z
N MET A 1 -9.73 8.81 28.02
CA MET A 1 -8.48 8.68 27.23
C MET A 1 -8.83 9.08 25.81
N LYS A 2 -8.02 9.88 25.13
CA LYS A 2 -8.30 10.27 23.74
C LYS A 2 -8.24 9.06 22.83
N THR A 3 -9.08 9.02 21.81
CA THR A 3 -9.04 8.02 20.75
C THR A 3 -7.85 8.27 19.82
N ASP A 4 -7.44 7.25 19.07
CA ASP A 4 -6.32 7.37 18.13
C ASP A 4 -6.55 8.46 17.08
N VAL A 5 -7.79 8.60 16.61
CA VAL A 5 -8.19 9.61 15.62
C VAL A 5 -8.12 11.02 16.22
N GLU A 6 -8.58 11.22 17.45
CA GLU A 6 -8.47 12.52 18.13
C GLU A 6 -7.01 12.93 18.31
N ILE A 7 -6.12 12.00 18.68
CA ILE A 7 -4.68 12.26 18.78
C ILE A 7 -4.11 12.67 17.42
N ALA A 8 -4.49 11.98 16.34
CA ALA A 8 -4.04 12.30 14.98
C ALA A 8 -4.51 13.68 14.51
N GLN A 9 -5.76 14.06 14.82
CA GLN A 9 -6.35 15.34 14.41
C GLN A 9 -5.75 16.54 15.15
N GLU A 10 -5.34 16.37 16.40
CA GLU A 10 -4.68 17.41 17.20
C GLU A 10 -3.19 17.58 16.86
N ALA A 11 -2.61 16.66 16.09
CA ALA A 11 -1.20 16.70 15.76
C ALA A 11 -0.86 17.90 14.87
N VAL A 12 0.08 18.73 15.32
CA VAL A 12 0.63 19.83 14.51
C VAL A 12 1.66 19.25 13.53
N MET A 13 1.19 18.87 12.35
CA MET A 13 2.04 18.29 11.30
C MET A 13 3.03 19.31 10.73
N GLN A 14 4.27 18.87 10.52
CA GLN A 14 5.26 19.62 9.77
C GLN A 14 5.09 19.40 8.27
N PRO A 15 5.32 20.42 7.41
CA PRO A 15 5.37 20.22 5.97
C PRO A 15 6.39 19.13 5.60
N ILE A 16 6.03 18.27 4.65
CA ILE A 16 6.86 17.11 4.30
C ILE A 16 8.25 17.51 3.78
N THR A 17 8.37 18.69 3.17
CA THR A 17 9.65 19.27 2.74
C THR A 17 10.61 19.53 3.91
N GLN A 18 10.09 19.90 5.08
CA GLN A 18 10.91 20.07 6.28
C GLN A 18 11.42 18.71 6.79
N ILE A 19 10.57 17.68 6.77
CA ILE A 19 10.96 16.31 7.15
C ILE A 19 12.04 15.78 6.18
N ALA A 20 11.82 15.96 4.88
CA ALA A 20 12.77 15.57 3.83
C ALA A 20 14.14 16.24 4.01
N LYS A 21 14.17 17.53 4.37
CA LYS A 21 15.42 18.26 4.67
C LYS A 21 16.21 17.65 5.83
N HIS A 22 15.55 17.19 6.90
CA HIS A 22 16.23 16.49 8.01
C HIS A 22 16.84 15.15 7.57
N LEU A 23 16.29 14.54 6.54
CA LEU A 23 16.81 13.33 5.91
C LEU A 23 17.82 13.61 4.80
N GLU A 24 18.14 14.88 4.53
CA GLU A 24 19.02 15.35 3.45
C GLU A 24 18.50 14.97 2.04
N ILE A 25 17.19 14.90 1.87
CA ILE A 25 16.56 14.67 0.56
C ILE A 25 16.36 16.03 -0.12
N PRO A 26 16.92 16.25 -1.33
CA PRO A 26 16.72 17.49 -2.08
C PRO A 26 15.25 17.72 -2.45
N GLU A 27 14.82 18.98 -2.53
CA GLU A 27 13.44 19.32 -2.91
C GLU A 27 13.10 18.90 -4.35
N ASP A 28 14.07 18.97 -5.27
CA ASP A 28 13.90 18.56 -6.68
C ASP A 28 13.64 17.05 -6.84
N ASP A 29 13.96 16.25 -5.83
CA ASP A 29 13.71 14.81 -5.80
C ASP A 29 12.38 14.46 -5.11
N LEU A 30 11.58 15.46 -4.71
CA LEU A 30 10.28 15.29 -4.10
C LEU A 30 9.14 15.60 -5.08
N GLU A 31 8.23 14.65 -5.24
CA GLU A 31 6.94 14.88 -5.89
C GLU A 31 5.85 15.01 -4.82
N LEU A 32 5.32 16.21 -4.62
CA LEU A 32 4.43 16.53 -3.51
C LEU A 32 2.98 16.09 -3.77
N TYR A 33 2.37 15.46 -2.76
CA TYR A 33 0.95 15.10 -2.71
C TYR A 33 0.27 15.90 -1.59
N GLY A 34 0.01 17.17 -1.89
CA GLY A 34 -0.40 18.15 -0.88
C GLY A 34 0.78 18.56 0.01
N LYS A 35 0.50 19.02 1.24
CA LYS A 35 1.52 19.61 2.13
C LYS A 35 2.34 18.59 2.94
N TYR A 36 1.77 17.40 3.17
CA TYR A 36 2.26 16.46 4.19
C TYR A 36 2.65 15.09 3.62
N LYS A 37 2.65 14.91 2.30
CA LYS A 37 3.00 13.65 1.63
C LYS A 37 3.86 13.96 0.41
N ALA A 38 4.80 13.08 0.10
CA ALA A 38 5.61 13.18 -1.10
C ALA A 38 6.04 11.78 -1.56
N LYS A 39 6.25 11.61 -2.87
CA LYS A 39 7.06 10.53 -3.41
C LYS A 39 8.51 10.99 -3.57
N ILE A 40 9.44 10.05 -3.44
CA ILE A 40 10.86 10.31 -3.64
C ILE A 40 11.25 9.72 -4.99
N SER A 41 11.91 10.52 -5.82
CA SER A 41 12.36 10.12 -7.15
C SER A 41 13.35 8.94 -7.09
N LEU A 42 13.22 7.99 -8.02
CA LEU A 42 14.21 6.93 -8.21
C LEU A 42 15.56 7.46 -8.73
N ASN A 43 15.61 8.69 -9.26
CA ASN A 43 16.87 9.33 -9.62
C ASN A 43 17.73 9.58 -8.38
N TYR A 44 17.09 9.97 -7.27
CA TYR A 44 17.79 10.16 -5.99
C TYR A 44 18.45 8.86 -5.51
N TRP A 45 17.77 7.72 -5.66
CA TRP A 45 18.33 6.40 -5.32
C TRP A 45 19.65 6.12 -6.05
N ASN A 46 19.78 6.53 -7.31
CA ASN A 46 21.02 6.35 -8.08
C ASN A 46 22.22 7.11 -7.47
N THR A 47 21.97 8.18 -6.71
CA THR A 47 23.00 8.95 -5.99
C THR A 47 23.38 8.33 -4.63
N LEU A 48 22.54 7.42 -4.13
CA LEU A 48 22.68 6.79 -2.80
C LEU A 48 23.20 5.36 -2.85
N LYS A 49 22.99 4.64 -3.96
CA LYS A 49 23.23 3.19 -4.08
C LYS A 49 24.64 2.72 -3.68
N ASP A 50 25.64 3.59 -3.82
CA ASP A 50 27.05 3.29 -3.50
C ASP A 50 27.46 3.78 -2.10
N ARG A 51 26.56 4.43 -1.36
CA ARG A 51 26.81 4.86 0.03
C ARG A 51 26.74 3.67 0.98
N GLN A 52 27.46 3.75 2.08
CA GLN A 52 27.39 2.73 3.13
C GLN A 52 25.99 2.68 3.75
N ASN A 53 25.41 1.49 3.80
CA ASN A 53 24.12 1.26 4.45
C ASN A 53 24.18 1.55 5.95
N GLY A 54 23.08 2.09 6.47
CA GLY A 54 22.85 2.24 7.91
C GLY A 54 22.61 0.90 8.63
N LYS A 55 22.19 0.97 9.89
CA LYS A 55 21.77 -0.22 10.64
C LYS A 55 20.32 -0.57 10.32
N LEU A 56 20.07 -1.83 9.98
CA LEU A 56 18.72 -2.36 9.77
C LEU A 56 18.21 -3.00 11.06
N ILE A 57 17.09 -2.52 11.56
CA ILE A 57 16.42 -3.07 12.75
C ILE A 57 15.06 -3.63 12.31
N LEU A 58 14.89 -4.94 12.45
CA LEU A 58 13.63 -5.62 12.15
C LEU A 58 12.79 -5.75 13.42
N VAL A 59 11.56 -5.26 13.36
CA VAL A 59 10.56 -5.45 14.43
C VAL A 59 9.64 -6.60 14.05
N THR A 60 9.60 -7.62 14.91
CA THR A 60 8.70 -8.78 14.79
C THR A 60 7.83 -8.94 16.04
N ALA A 61 6.88 -9.86 16.01
CA ALA A 61 6.01 -10.20 17.12
C ALA A 61 5.82 -11.72 17.22
N ILE A 62 5.27 -12.17 18.34
CA ILE A 62 4.77 -13.53 18.52
C ILE A 62 3.57 -13.80 17.59
N ASN A 63 3.05 -15.03 17.60
CA ASN A 63 1.82 -15.38 16.90
C ASN A 63 0.67 -14.42 17.28
N PRO A 64 -0.06 -13.86 16.31
CA PRO A 64 -1.15 -12.94 16.59
C PRO A 64 -2.25 -13.56 17.44
N THR A 65 -2.76 -12.79 18.39
CA THR A 65 -3.85 -13.14 19.29
C THR A 65 -4.97 -12.09 19.21
N PRO A 66 -6.20 -12.42 19.65
CA PRO A 66 -7.28 -11.43 19.71
C PRO A 66 -6.99 -10.22 20.62
N ALA A 67 -6.03 -10.31 21.53
CA ALA A 67 -5.64 -9.22 22.41
C ALA A 67 -4.87 -8.10 21.68
N GLY A 68 -4.21 -8.43 20.56
CA GLY A 68 -3.38 -7.51 19.79
C GLY A 68 -1.99 -7.29 20.41
N GLU A 69 -0.96 -7.34 19.56
CA GLU A 69 0.44 -7.31 20.03
C GLU A 69 1.10 -5.93 19.93
N GLY A 70 0.45 -4.95 19.27
CA GLY A 70 0.97 -3.58 19.16
C GLY A 70 2.24 -3.44 18.31
N LYS A 71 2.56 -4.40 17.44
CA LYS A 71 3.81 -4.43 16.64
C LYS A 71 4.12 -3.11 15.92
N THR A 72 3.14 -2.54 15.23
CA THR A 72 3.32 -1.28 14.48
C THR A 72 3.56 -0.11 15.43
N THR A 73 2.80 -0.03 16.52
CA THR A 73 2.97 0.98 17.58
C THR A 73 4.39 0.93 18.16
N THR A 74 4.91 -0.27 18.46
CA THR A 74 6.29 -0.44 18.93
C THR A 74 7.32 -0.03 17.88
N SER A 75 7.07 -0.34 16.60
CA SER A 75 7.97 0.06 15.50
C SER A 75 8.09 1.57 15.37
N ILE A 76 6.97 2.30 15.47
CA ILE A 76 6.95 3.76 15.42
C ILE A 76 7.62 4.34 16.67
N GLY A 77 7.20 3.87 17.87
CA GLY A 77 7.75 4.37 19.13
C GLY A 77 9.26 4.12 19.30
N LEU A 78 9.79 3.02 18.75
CA LEU A 78 11.22 2.78 18.70
C LEU A 78 11.94 3.81 17.80
N GLY A 79 11.36 4.12 16.64
CA GLY A 79 11.87 5.18 15.75
C GLY A 79 11.92 6.54 16.45
N ASP A 80 10.83 6.93 17.11
CA ASP A 80 10.74 8.17 17.88
C ASP A 80 11.78 8.23 19.00
N ALA A 81 11.95 7.12 19.74
CA ALA A 81 12.93 7.04 20.83
C ALA A 81 14.37 7.18 20.31
N LEU A 82 14.72 6.51 19.22
CA LEU A 82 16.05 6.61 18.60
C LEU A 82 16.33 8.03 18.09
N HIS A 83 15.32 8.68 17.49
CA HIS A 83 15.43 10.07 17.05
C HIS A 83 15.66 11.01 18.24
N ARG A 84 14.91 10.86 19.34
CA ARG A 84 15.11 11.63 20.59
C ARG A 84 16.50 11.45 21.21
N LEU A 85 17.13 10.30 20.99
CA LEU A 85 18.52 10.02 21.39
C LEU A 85 19.57 10.56 20.40
N GLY A 86 19.16 11.38 19.43
CA GLY A 86 20.04 12.02 18.45
C GLY A 86 20.51 11.09 17.33
N LYS A 87 19.84 9.96 17.08
CA LYS A 87 20.15 9.08 15.95
C LYS A 87 19.34 9.46 14.71
N LYS A 88 20.00 9.64 13.56
CA LYS A 88 19.33 9.79 12.25
C LYS A 88 18.60 8.49 11.92
N THR A 89 17.27 8.51 12.05
CA THR A 89 16.42 7.31 12.04
C THR A 89 15.22 7.55 11.13
N THR A 90 14.81 6.52 10.40
CA THR A 90 13.56 6.49 9.64
C THR A 90 12.88 5.14 9.86
N ILE A 91 11.57 5.10 9.64
CA ILE A 91 10.77 3.87 9.72
C ILE A 91 10.22 3.54 8.33
N ALA A 92 10.15 2.25 8.01
CA ALA A 92 9.51 1.75 6.81
C ALA A 92 8.33 0.88 7.21
N LEU A 93 7.13 1.25 6.75
CA LEU A 93 5.87 0.57 7.03
C LEU A 93 5.18 0.19 5.72
N ARG A 94 4.17 -0.69 5.81
CA ARG A 94 3.33 -1.05 4.66
C ARG A 94 2.12 -0.13 4.60
N GLU A 95 1.72 0.24 3.39
CA GLU A 95 0.41 0.85 3.14
C GLU A 95 -0.70 -0.18 3.44
N PRO A 96 -1.74 0.20 4.19
CA PRO A 96 -2.90 -0.65 4.38
C PRO A 96 -3.80 -0.69 3.15
N SER A 97 -4.47 -1.83 2.95
CA SER A 97 -5.55 -1.96 1.96
C SER A 97 -6.76 -1.12 2.36
N LEU A 98 -7.42 -0.54 1.36
CA LEU A 98 -8.59 0.32 1.52
C LEU A 98 -9.83 -0.48 1.96
N GLY A 99 -10.03 -1.68 1.41
CA GLY A 99 -11.22 -2.49 1.68
C GLY A 99 -11.53 -2.72 3.18
N PRO A 100 -10.55 -3.15 4.00
CA PRO A 100 -10.72 -3.33 5.45
C PRO A 100 -11.20 -2.10 6.22
N CYS A 101 -10.90 -0.88 5.76
CA CYS A 101 -11.32 0.36 6.42
C CYS A 101 -12.84 0.54 6.40
N PHE A 102 -13.53 -0.04 5.42
CA PHE A 102 -14.99 -0.05 5.32
C PHE A 102 -15.63 -1.32 5.91
N GLY A 103 -14.82 -2.17 6.56
CA GLY A 103 -15.25 -3.36 7.28
C GLY A 103 -15.08 -3.20 8.79
N LEU A 104 -14.31 -4.10 9.39
CA LEU A 104 -14.15 -4.21 10.84
C LEU A 104 -12.86 -3.57 11.39
N LYS A 105 -11.90 -3.17 10.53
CA LYS A 105 -10.57 -2.69 10.95
C LYS A 105 -10.27 -1.31 10.39
N GLY A 106 -10.40 -0.27 11.22
CA GLY A 106 -9.92 1.07 10.93
C GLY A 106 -8.64 1.36 11.70
N GLY A 107 -7.53 1.54 11.00
CA GLY A 107 -6.26 2.02 11.58
C GLY A 107 -5.12 1.01 11.52
N ALA A 108 -4.20 1.21 10.58
CA ALA A 108 -2.99 0.39 10.43
C ALA A 108 -1.68 1.14 10.72
N ALA A 109 -1.75 2.44 11.02
CA ALA A 109 -0.60 3.34 11.11
C ALA A 109 -0.12 3.58 12.56
N GLY A 110 -0.20 2.58 13.43
CA GLY A 110 0.18 2.69 14.85
C GLY A 110 -1.01 2.87 15.78
N GLY A 111 -0.77 3.42 16.97
CA GLY A 111 -1.80 3.67 17.99
C GLY A 111 -1.28 4.49 19.16
N GLY A 112 -2.18 5.13 19.91
CA GLY A 112 -1.84 6.09 20.96
C GLY A 112 -1.02 7.25 20.43
N TYR A 113 0.09 7.59 21.09
CA TYR A 113 1.00 8.67 20.67
C TYR A 113 2.11 8.23 19.71
N ALA A 114 2.12 6.96 19.28
CA ALA A 114 3.06 6.42 18.31
C ALA A 114 2.31 6.07 17.03
N GLN A 115 2.10 7.08 16.19
CA GLN A 115 1.33 7.00 14.96
C GLN A 115 2.06 7.64 13.78
N VAL A 116 1.74 7.20 12.56
CA VAL A 116 2.09 7.91 11.32
C VAL A 116 0.86 8.69 10.84
N VAL A 117 1.08 9.95 10.48
CA VAL A 117 0.04 10.90 10.02
C VAL A 117 0.43 11.47 8.65
N PRO A 118 -0.53 11.86 7.79
CA PRO A 118 -1.98 11.93 8.01
C PRO A 118 -2.69 10.56 7.90
N MET A 119 -3.37 10.15 8.98
CA MET A 119 -3.97 8.81 9.10
C MET A 119 -5.12 8.57 8.11
N GLU A 120 -5.92 9.60 7.83
CA GLU A 120 -7.04 9.51 6.89
C GLU A 120 -6.57 9.19 5.47
N ASP A 121 -5.53 9.89 5.00
CA ASP A 121 -4.97 9.68 3.66
C ASP A 121 -4.37 8.28 3.55
N ILE A 122 -3.60 7.86 4.56
CA ILE A 122 -2.92 6.54 4.60
C ILE A 122 -3.92 5.39 4.52
N ASN A 123 -5.11 5.52 5.14
CA ASN A 123 -6.12 4.47 5.14
C ASN A 123 -7.03 4.48 3.89
N LEU A 124 -6.93 5.49 3.03
CA LEU A 124 -7.78 5.65 1.86
C LEU A 124 -6.97 5.51 0.56
N HIS A 125 -6.88 6.58 -0.22
CA HIS A 125 -6.22 6.54 -1.52
C HIS A 125 -4.72 6.83 -1.45
N PHE A 126 -4.25 7.32 -0.30
CA PHE A 126 -2.88 7.74 -0.03
C PHE A 126 -2.22 8.49 -1.19
N THR A 127 -1.33 7.83 -1.92
CA THR A 127 -0.68 8.38 -3.13
C THR A 127 -1.04 7.65 -4.42
N GLY A 128 -2.01 6.73 -4.35
CA GLY A 128 -2.57 6.01 -5.50
C GLY A 128 -1.84 4.71 -5.87
N ASP A 129 -0.95 4.20 -5.01
CA ASP A 129 -0.12 3.03 -5.33
C ASP A 129 -0.94 1.77 -5.53
N PHE A 130 -1.94 1.53 -4.68
CA PHE A 130 -2.83 0.37 -4.83
C PHE A 130 -3.76 0.49 -6.05
N HIS A 131 -4.12 1.70 -6.45
CA HIS A 131 -4.84 1.93 -7.71
C HIS A 131 -3.96 1.55 -8.91
N ALA A 132 -2.69 1.98 -8.92
CA ALA A 132 -1.75 1.64 -9.98
C ALA A 132 -1.52 0.12 -10.07
N ILE A 133 -1.35 -0.57 -8.94
CA ILE A 133 -1.25 -2.04 -8.88
C ILE A 133 -2.51 -2.70 -9.43
N THR A 134 -3.70 -2.24 -9.00
CA THR A 134 -4.99 -2.75 -9.46
C THR A 134 -5.14 -2.59 -10.98
N THR A 135 -4.79 -1.42 -11.51
CA THR A 135 -4.84 -1.15 -12.96
C THR A 135 -3.87 -2.05 -13.73
N ALA A 136 -2.62 -2.19 -13.29
CA ALA A 136 -1.64 -3.04 -13.96
C ALA A 136 -2.06 -4.51 -13.97
N HIS A 137 -2.54 -5.02 -12.82
CA HIS A 137 -3.00 -6.40 -12.69
C HIS A 137 -4.19 -6.71 -13.59
N ASN A 138 -5.18 -5.82 -13.60
CA ASN A 138 -6.39 -6.00 -14.41
C ASN A 138 -6.15 -5.73 -15.89
N LEU A 139 -5.17 -4.92 -16.27
CA LEU A 139 -4.72 -4.78 -17.65
C LEU A 139 -4.22 -6.12 -18.19
N LEU A 140 -3.40 -6.85 -17.44
CA LEU A 140 -2.94 -8.18 -17.86
C LEU A 140 -4.12 -9.15 -18.01
N ALA A 141 -5.09 -9.15 -17.09
CA ALA A 141 -6.29 -9.96 -17.21
C ALA A 141 -7.09 -9.62 -18.49
N ALA A 142 -7.23 -8.33 -18.81
CA ALA A 142 -7.90 -7.87 -20.03
C ALA A 142 -7.13 -8.27 -21.30
N VAL A 143 -5.80 -8.19 -21.30
CA VAL A 143 -4.95 -8.59 -22.43
C VAL A 143 -5.05 -10.10 -22.68
N ILE A 144 -5.09 -10.92 -21.62
CA ILE A 144 -5.28 -12.38 -21.73
C ILE A 144 -6.62 -12.69 -22.40
N ASP A 145 -7.72 -12.12 -21.90
CA ASP A 145 -9.05 -12.37 -22.47
C ASP A 145 -9.17 -11.84 -23.91
N ASN A 146 -8.56 -10.70 -24.22
CA ASN A 146 -8.50 -10.18 -25.58
C ASN A 146 -7.67 -11.09 -26.51
N HIS A 147 -6.52 -11.61 -26.06
CA HIS A 147 -5.71 -12.53 -26.85
C HIS A 147 -6.51 -13.78 -27.26
N ILE A 148 -7.29 -14.33 -26.33
CA ILE A 148 -8.18 -15.47 -26.59
C ILE A 148 -9.25 -15.09 -27.61
N GLN A 149 -9.89 -13.93 -27.45
CA GLN A 149 -10.92 -13.42 -28.37
C GLN A 149 -10.39 -13.19 -29.79
N GLN A 150 -9.14 -12.72 -29.94
CA GLN A 150 -8.53 -12.37 -31.23
C GLN A 150 -7.93 -13.58 -31.98
N GLY A 151 -8.28 -14.81 -31.57
CA GLY A 151 -7.88 -16.04 -32.27
C GLY A 151 -6.95 -16.95 -31.47
N ASN A 152 -6.64 -16.59 -30.22
CA ASN A 152 -5.92 -17.45 -29.27
C ASN A 152 -4.65 -18.11 -29.86
N ALA A 153 -3.79 -17.34 -30.51
CA ALA A 153 -2.60 -17.89 -31.21
C ALA A 153 -1.60 -18.62 -30.30
N LEU A 154 -1.72 -18.48 -28.98
CA LEU A 154 -0.91 -19.18 -27.98
C LEU A 154 -1.57 -20.47 -27.47
N ASP A 155 -2.75 -20.81 -27.99
CA ASP A 155 -3.55 -21.98 -27.63
C ASP A 155 -3.78 -22.09 -26.10
N LEU A 156 -4.16 -20.96 -25.49
CA LEU A 156 -4.44 -20.93 -24.05
C LEU A 156 -5.72 -21.72 -23.75
N ASP A 157 -5.60 -22.73 -22.89
CA ASP A 157 -6.76 -23.41 -22.31
C ASP A 157 -7.40 -22.52 -21.24
N VAL A 158 -8.60 -22.00 -21.51
CA VAL A 158 -9.34 -21.07 -20.64
C VAL A 158 -9.58 -21.62 -19.23
N ARG A 159 -9.58 -22.95 -19.06
CA ARG A 159 -9.80 -23.63 -17.77
C ARG A 159 -8.55 -23.65 -16.90
N ARG A 160 -7.39 -23.38 -17.49
CA ARG A 160 -6.07 -23.42 -16.84
C ARG A 160 -5.48 -22.03 -16.58
N ILE A 161 -6.23 -20.98 -16.88
CA ILE A 161 -5.83 -19.60 -16.57
C ILE A 161 -5.87 -19.41 -15.06
N THR A 162 -4.70 -19.25 -14.46
CA THR A 162 -4.54 -18.97 -13.03
C THR A 162 -4.61 -17.48 -12.70
N TRP A 163 -4.43 -16.60 -13.69
CA TRP A 163 -4.47 -15.16 -13.50
C TRP A 163 -5.91 -14.67 -13.30
N LYS A 164 -6.23 -14.29 -12.07
CA LYS A 164 -7.49 -13.68 -11.67
C LYS A 164 -7.47 -12.16 -11.84
N ARG A 165 -8.60 -11.51 -11.57
CA ARG A 165 -8.67 -10.04 -11.42
C ARG A 165 -8.48 -9.65 -9.96
N VAL A 166 -8.32 -8.36 -9.68
CA VAL A 166 -8.20 -7.85 -8.29
C VAL A 166 -9.02 -6.57 -8.12
N LEU A 167 -9.44 -6.34 -6.88
CA LEU A 167 -10.14 -5.13 -6.46
C LEU A 167 -9.82 -4.88 -4.99
N ASP A 168 -9.42 -3.67 -4.63
CA ASP A 168 -9.11 -3.32 -3.24
C ASP A 168 -10.37 -3.01 -2.42
N LEU A 169 -11.31 -3.96 -2.39
CA LEU A 169 -12.56 -3.92 -1.64
C LEU A 169 -12.89 -5.29 -1.07
N ASN A 170 -13.59 -5.31 0.06
CA ASN A 170 -14.05 -6.55 0.68
C ASN A 170 -15.33 -7.07 0.00
N ASP A 171 -15.22 -7.59 -1.23
CA ASP A 171 -16.36 -8.11 -1.99
C ASP A 171 -16.33 -9.65 -2.13
N ARG A 172 -17.15 -10.31 -1.32
CA ARG A 172 -17.25 -11.79 -1.34
C ARG A 172 -17.94 -12.34 -2.59
N ALA A 173 -18.75 -11.53 -3.29
CA ALA A 173 -19.54 -11.99 -4.44
C ALA A 173 -18.64 -12.25 -5.67
N LEU A 174 -17.46 -11.64 -5.70
CA LEU A 174 -16.50 -11.75 -6.81
C LEU A 174 -15.53 -12.93 -6.69
N ARG A 175 -15.58 -13.72 -5.61
CA ARG A 175 -14.64 -14.83 -5.37
C ARG A 175 -14.62 -15.88 -6.48
N ASN A 176 -15.79 -16.22 -6.99
CA ASN A 176 -15.97 -17.18 -8.09
C ASN A 176 -17.02 -16.65 -9.05
N ILE A 177 -16.63 -16.41 -10.29
CA ILE A 177 -17.50 -15.86 -11.33
C ILE A 177 -17.31 -16.60 -12.65
N ILE A 178 -18.28 -16.45 -13.55
CA ILE A 178 -18.13 -16.79 -14.96
C ILE A 178 -18.10 -15.46 -15.73
N CYS A 179 -17.04 -15.21 -16.49
CA CYS A 179 -16.91 -14.02 -17.35
C CYS A 179 -17.06 -14.37 -18.83
N GLY A 180 -17.10 -13.36 -19.72
CA GLY A 180 -17.13 -13.57 -21.17
C GLY A 180 -18.48 -14.07 -21.72
N LEU A 181 -19.57 -13.79 -21.01
CA LEU A 181 -20.93 -14.13 -21.43
C LEU A 181 -21.49 -13.11 -22.44
N GLY A 182 -22.61 -13.46 -23.10
CA GLY A 182 -23.32 -12.58 -24.04
C GLY A 182 -23.14 -12.93 -25.51
N GLY A 183 -22.32 -13.93 -25.84
CA GLY A 183 -22.09 -14.40 -27.20
C GLY A 183 -20.79 -13.87 -27.82
N LYS A 184 -20.57 -14.15 -29.10
CA LYS A 184 -19.26 -14.01 -29.78
C LYS A 184 -18.63 -12.62 -29.67
N ALA A 185 -19.43 -11.55 -29.57
CA ALA A 185 -18.92 -10.18 -29.47
C ALA A 185 -18.41 -9.80 -28.06
N HIS A 186 -18.67 -10.61 -27.04
CA HIS A 186 -18.47 -10.27 -25.63
C HIS A 186 -17.44 -11.14 -24.91
N GLY A 187 -16.67 -11.94 -25.65
CA GLY A 187 -15.59 -12.76 -25.14
C GLY A 187 -15.86 -14.26 -25.22
N VAL A 188 -14.98 -15.02 -24.57
CA VAL A 188 -15.09 -16.48 -24.44
C VAL A 188 -15.47 -16.83 -22.99
N PRO A 189 -16.58 -17.54 -22.77
CA PRO A 189 -17.00 -17.93 -21.42
C PRO A 189 -15.93 -18.73 -20.68
N ARG A 190 -15.59 -18.33 -19.45
CA ARG A 190 -14.70 -19.08 -18.56
C ARG A 190 -14.93 -18.76 -17.09
N GLU A 191 -14.54 -19.70 -16.23
CA GLU A 191 -14.51 -19.51 -14.77
C GLU A 191 -13.28 -18.69 -14.37
N THR A 192 -13.48 -17.77 -13.41
CA THR A 192 -12.41 -16.96 -12.82
C THR A 192 -12.88 -16.38 -11.48
N GLY A 193 -12.17 -15.39 -10.95
CA GLY A 193 -12.54 -14.70 -9.72
C GLY A 193 -11.75 -13.41 -9.54
N PHE A 194 -12.02 -12.76 -8.41
CA PHE A 194 -11.22 -11.68 -7.86
C PHE A 194 -10.56 -12.15 -6.56
N ASP A 195 -9.32 -11.73 -6.35
CA ASP A 195 -8.63 -11.84 -5.06
C ASP A 195 -8.73 -10.53 -4.26
#